data_AF-X1IP13-F1
#
_entry.id   AF-X1IP13-F1
#
_cell.length_a   1.000
_cell.length_b   1.000
_cell.length_c   1.000
_cell.angle_alpha   90.00
_cell.angle_beta   90.00
_cell.angle_gamma   90.00
#
_symmetry.space_group_name_H-M   'P 1'
#
loop_
_entity.id
_entity.type
_entity.pdbx_description
1 polymer ?
#
loop_
_entity_poly.entity_id
_entity_poly.type
_entity_poly.pdbx_seq_one_letter_code
_entity_poly.pdbx_strand_id
1 'polypeptide(L)'
;SSIAPYSSGCWGKTEDWLYALYLDDELVADSLKETEYDLYEYGHIIEVVGFGSAGETDPAVISIASVPVTELTVYELNGDGPSGVGFDRVAKHVASYTMTDSTNRDDIDCYFTNWVDFSGGFGGLYYLASANRVIYDPGYSGGVTGWRSTGITEALDVSGIEDVDVVPALGYASVADSVQAGETFAILTQDGYYGLIQVMDIDTINGQIDIKATFQPIQRLRWM
;
A
#
# COMPACT_ATOMS: atom_id res chain seq x y z
N SER A 1 -8.53 27.97 -20.52
CA SER A 1 -7.20 28.57 -20.31
C SER A 1 -6.67 28.02 -19.00
N SER A 2 -5.57 27.32 -18.90
CA SER A 2 -4.30 27.40 -19.65
C SER A 2 -3.65 26.01 -19.82
N ILE A 3 -2.75 25.96 -20.79
CA ILE A 3 -1.80 24.87 -21.09
C ILE A 3 -0.73 24.79 -19.98
N ALA A 4 -0.21 23.58 -19.79
CA ALA A 4 0.81 23.13 -18.83
C ALA A 4 2.04 24.04 -18.64
N PRO A 5 2.78 23.88 -17.53
CA PRO A 5 4.22 24.03 -17.53
C PRO A 5 4.86 22.63 -17.54
N TYR A 6 5.33 22.20 -18.72
CA TYR A 6 6.54 21.39 -18.75
C TYR A 6 7.69 22.33 -18.38
N SER A 7 8.17 22.26 -17.14
CA SER A 7 9.41 22.94 -16.72
C SER A 7 10.39 21.88 -16.25
N SER A 8 11.39 21.63 -17.09
CA SER A 8 12.74 21.14 -16.74
C SER A 8 12.87 20.48 -15.37
N GLY A 9 12.53 19.19 -15.26
CA GLY A 9 12.95 18.32 -14.16
C GLY A 9 14.05 17.40 -14.68
N CYS A 10 15.10 17.16 -13.89
CA CYS A 10 16.05 16.08 -14.17
C CYS A 10 15.42 14.77 -13.70
N TRP A 11 15.26 13.84 -14.63
CA TRP A 11 14.68 12.52 -14.39
C TRP A 11 15.82 11.51 -14.36
N GLY A 12 15.91 10.74 -13.28
CA GLY A 12 16.73 9.53 -13.24
C GLY A 12 16.00 8.44 -14.02
N LYS A 13 16.73 7.76 -14.91
CA LYS A 13 16.20 6.65 -15.71
C LYS A 13 17.21 5.51 -15.71
N THR A 14 16.84 4.38 -15.12
CA THR A 14 17.43 3.08 -15.49
C THR A 14 16.62 2.48 -16.65
N GLU A 15 16.97 1.29 -17.12
CA GLU A 15 16.15 0.60 -18.13
C GLU A 15 14.68 0.40 -17.66
N ASP A 16 14.41 0.47 -16.35
CA ASP A 16 13.12 0.12 -15.72
C ASP A 16 12.49 1.17 -14.78
N TRP A 17 13.17 2.28 -14.45
CA TRP A 17 12.68 3.29 -13.50
C TRP A 17 12.47 4.69 -14.12
N LEU A 18 11.53 5.45 -13.55
CA LEU A 18 11.46 6.91 -13.71
C LEU A 18 11.24 7.52 -12.33
N TYR A 19 12.22 8.23 -11.80
CA TYR A 19 12.07 8.96 -10.55
C TYR A 19 12.62 10.38 -10.66
N ALA A 20 12.10 11.26 -9.81
CA ALA A 20 12.51 12.65 -9.70
C ALA A 20 12.91 12.92 -8.25
N LEU A 21 14.11 13.47 -8.06
CA LEU A 21 14.59 13.90 -6.75
C LEU A 21 14.10 15.34 -6.51
N TYR A 22 13.32 15.53 -5.46
CA TYR A 22 12.94 16.84 -4.93
C TYR A 22 13.55 16.99 -3.54
N LEU A 23 14.19 18.12 -3.27
CA LEU A 23 14.65 18.49 -1.93
C LEU A 23 13.84 19.73 -1.53
N ASP A 24 13.07 19.65 -0.43
CA ASP A 24 12.22 20.73 0.08
C ASP A 24 11.30 21.38 -0.99
N ASP A 25 10.66 20.56 -1.84
CA ASP A 25 9.79 20.97 -2.94
C ASP A 25 10.44 21.87 -4.02
N GLU A 26 11.76 22.10 -3.95
CA GLU A 26 12.55 22.76 -4.98
C GLU A 26 13.33 21.72 -5.81
N LEU A 27 13.39 21.96 -7.12
CA LEU A 27 14.20 21.15 -8.02
C LEU A 27 15.66 21.65 -7.97
N VAL A 28 16.57 20.80 -7.53
CA VAL A 28 17.94 21.22 -7.17
C VAL A 28 19.02 20.82 -8.21
N ALA A 29 18.69 20.06 -9.26
CA ALA A 29 19.70 19.55 -10.19
C ALA A 29 19.32 19.67 -11.69
N ASP A 30 20.34 19.83 -12.53
CA ASP A 30 20.29 19.76 -13.99
C ASP A 30 20.54 18.32 -14.50
N SER A 31 21.29 17.51 -13.73
CA SER A 31 21.48 16.07 -13.96
C SER A 31 21.72 15.30 -12.66
N LEU A 32 21.42 14.01 -12.64
CA LEU A 32 21.66 13.11 -11.50
C LEU A 32 22.74 12.08 -11.82
N LYS A 33 23.52 11.69 -10.81
CA LYS A 33 24.35 10.47 -10.83
C LYS A 33 23.87 9.54 -9.73
N GLU A 34 23.83 8.27 -10.07
CA GLU A 34 23.25 7.22 -9.26
C GLU A 34 24.35 6.19 -8.97
N THR A 35 24.42 5.70 -7.74
CA THR A 35 25.24 4.54 -7.37
C THR A 35 24.42 3.62 -6.49
N GLU A 36 24.17 2.42 -6.98
CA GLU A 36 23.38 1.39 -6.31
C GLU A 36 24.27 0.50 -5.44
N TYR A 37 23.79 0.15 -4.25
CA TYR A 37 24.47 -0.79 -3.36
C TYR A 37 23.49 -1.82 -2.81
N ASP A 38 23.89 -3.09 -2.87
CA ASP A 38 23.21 -4.20 -2.21
C ASP A 38 23.85 -4.43 -0.85
N LEU A 39 23.23 -3.89 0.20
CA LEU A 39 23.71 -4.06 1.56
C LEU A 39 22.92 -5.15 2.26
N TYR A 40 23.63 -6.21 2.65
CA TYR A 40 23.07 -7.41 3.31
C TYR A 40 22.20 -7.12 4.54
N GLU A 41 22.41 -5.98 5.20
CA GLU A 41 21.72 -5.59 6.45
C GLU A 41 20.68 -4.45 6.25
N TYR A 42 20.76 -3.70 5.13
CA TYR A 42 19.95 -2.49 4.91
C TYR A 42 19.08 -2.54 3.65
N GLY A 43 19.13 -3.64 2.90
CA GLY A 43 18.47 -3.80 1.61
C GLY A 43 19.18 -3.04 0.49
N HIS A 44 18.48 -2.85 -0.63
CA HIS A 44 18.94 -2.02 -1.72
C HIS A 44 18.92 -0.55 -1.29
N ILE A 45 20.06 0.12 -1.43
CA ILE A 45 20.18 1.56 -1.24
C ILE A 45 20.65 2.21 -2.55
N ILE A 46 20.11 3.40 -2.82
CA ILE A 46 20.52 4.22 -3.95
C ILE A 46 21.14 5.49 -3.37
N GLU A 47 22.43 5.70 -3.64
CA GLU A 47 23.05 7.00 -3.44
C GLU A 47 22.79 7.86 -4.68
N VAL A 48 22.17 9.01 -4.47
CA VAL A 48 21.86 9.97 -5.54
C VAL A 48 22.62 11.25 -5.29
N VAL A 49 23.29 11.72 -6.34
CA VAL A 49 24.04 12.98 -6.36
C VAL A 49 23.49 13.88 -7.46
N GLY A 50 23.08 15.09 -7.09
CA GLY A 50 22.64 16.11 -8.04
C GLY A 50 23.78 17.00 -8.53
N PHE A 51 23.74 17.37 -9.80
CA PHE A 51 24.65 18.34 -10.40
C PHE A 51 23.84 19.50 -10.95
N GLY A 52 24.15 20.72 -10.50
CA GLY A 52 23.56 21.95 -11.04
C GLY A 52 24.62 23.03 -11.28
N SER A 53 24.18 24.21 -11.73
CA SER A 53 25.09 25.35 -11.96
C SER A 53 25.90 25.81 -10.74
N ALA A 54 25.46 25.43 -9.53
CA ALA A 54 26.13 25.75 -8.27
C ALA A 54 27.15 24.68 -7.81
N GLY A 55 27.24 23.54 -8.51
CA GLY A 55 28.13 22.42 -8.14
C GLY A 55 27.39 21.11 -7.88
N GLU A 56 28.11 20.17 -7.28
CA GLU A 56 27.60 18.87 -6.80
C GLU A 56 26.87 19.05 -5.46
N THR A 57 25.73 18.38 -5.29
CA THR A 57 25.04 18.32 -3.99
C THR A 57 25.74 17.35 -3.05
N ASP A 58 25.51 17.47 -1.75
CA ASP A 58 25.86 16.38 -0.83
C ASP A 58 25.11 15.09 -1.24
N PRO A 59 25.77 13.91 -1.23
CA PRO A 59 25.11 12.66 -1.58
C PRO A 59 23.94 12.35 -0.64
N ALA A 60 22.78 12.03 -1.22
CA ALA A 60 21.63 11.54 -0.48
C ALA A 60 21.54 10.03 -0.61
N VAL A 61 21.47 9.33 0.54
CA VAL A 61 21.25 7.87 0.57
C VAL A 61 19.76 7.62 0.78
N ILE A 62 19.14 6.95 -0.20
CA ILE A 62 17.74 6.55 -0.16
C ILE A 62 17.70 5.02 0.00
N SER A 63 17.05 4.55 1.06
CA SER A 63 16.70 3.13 1.18
C SER A 63 15.42 2.86 0.41
N ILE A 64 15.47 1.93 -0.54
CA ILE A 64 14.29 1.44 -1.25
C ILE A 64 13.71 0.18 -0.62
N ALA A 65 14.24 -0.22 0.55
CA ALA A 65 13.74 -1.37 1.28
C ALA A 65 12.27 -1.15 1.67
N SER A 66 11.46 -2.19 1.44
CA SER A 66 10.10 -2.24 1.93
C SER A 66 10.08 -2.30 3.46
N VAL A 67 8.93 -1.97 4.03
CA VAL A 67 8.68 -2.19 5.46
C VAL A 67 8.74 -3.69 5.76
N PRO A 68 9.28 -4.13 6.91
CA PRO A 68 9.25 -5.55 7.26
C PRO A 68 7.84 -6.14 7.21
N VAL A 69 7.72 -7.38 6.72
CA VAL A 69 6.46 -8.11 6.71
C VAL A 69 5.92 -8.21 8.14
N THR A 70 4.67 -7.80 8.31
CA THR A 70 3.96 -7.83 9.58
C THR A 70 2.82 -8.83 9.49
N GLU A 71 2.73 -9.73 10.46
CA GLU A 71 1.58 -10.62 10.64
C GLU A 71 0.51 -9.91 11.50
N LEU A 72 -0.72 -9.89 11.02
CA LEU A 72 -1.84 -9.22 11.66
C LEU A 72 -3.06 -10.15 11.64
N THR A 73 -3.87 -10.05 12.68
CA THR A 73 -5.22 -10.59 12.68
C THR A 73 -6.20 -9.44 12.54
N VAL A 74 -7.09 -9.53 11.55
CA VAL A 74 -8.20 -8.59 11.34
C VAL A 74 -9.52 -9.34 11.34
N TYR A 75 -10.60 -8.59 11.47
CA TYR A 75 -11.94 -9.15 11.56
C TYR A 75 -12.83 -8.63 10.44
N GLU A 76 -13.85 -9.39 10.10
CA GLU A 76 -15.02 -8.88 9.40
C GLU A 76 -15.54 -7.63 10.16
N LEU A 77 -16.13 -6.68 9.44
CA LEU A 77 -16.60 -5.41 9.99
C LEU A 77 -17.46 -5.55 11.26
N ASN A 78 -18.25 -6.62 11.36
CA ASN A 78 -19.13 -6.90 12.49
C ASN A 78 -18.57 -7.94 13.49
N GLY A 79 -17.29 -8.30 13.35
CA GLY A 79 -16.56 -9.19 14.26
C GLY A 79 -16.02 -8.50 15.53
N ASP A 80 -15.33 -9.29 16.37
CA ASP A 80 -14.94 -8.90 17.74
C ASP A 80 -13.66 -8.02 17.81
N GLY A 81 -13.07 -7.64 16.68
CA GLY A 81 -11.78 -6.93 16.66
C GLY A 81 -11.63 -5.90 15.53
N PRO A 82 -10.39 -5.40 15.30
CA PRO A 82 -10.14 -4.39 14.28
C PRO A 82 -10.35 -4.96 12.88
N SER A 83 -11.17 -4.30 12.08
CA SER A 83 -11.52 -4.74 10.72
C SER A 83 -10.74 -4.06 9.61
N GLY A 84 -10.23 -2.85 9.87
CA GLY A 84 -9.47 -2.08 8.89
C GLY A 84 -8.00 -2.41 8.91
N VAL A 85 -7.37 -2.42 7.74
CA VAL A 85 -5.92 -2.50 7.54
C VAL A 85 -5.43 -1.16 7.02
N GLY A 86 -4.36 -0.65 7.63
CA GLY A 86 -3.74 0.62 7.31
C GLY A 86 -2.24 0.49 7.14
N PHE A 87 -1.68 1.28 6.24
CA PHE A 87 -0.23 1.35 6.07
C PHE A 87 0.29 2.73 6.49
N ASP A 88 0.86 2.80 7.69
CA ASP A 88 1.37 4.05 8.25
C ASP A 88 2.73 4.40 7.65
N ARG A 89 2.72 5.37 6.74
CA ARG A 89 3.90 5.84 5.98
C ARG A 89 4.91 6.57 6.87
N VAL A 90 4.44 7.23 7.92
CA VAL A 90 5.27 8.05 8.82
C VAL A 90 6.01 7.13 9.79
N ALA A 91 5.29 6.24 10.45
CA ALA A 91 5.89 5.29 11.39
C ALA A 91 6.48 4.05 10.70
N LYS A 92 6.30 3.90 9.38
CA LYS A 92 6.83 2.79 8.58
C LYS A 92 6.39 1.42 9.12
N HIS A 93 5.09 1.25 9.36
CA HIS A 93 4.53 -0.02 9.83
C HIS A 93 3.14 -0.27 9.24
N VAL A 94 2.72 -1.54 9.26
CA VAL A 94 1.33 -1.92 8.96
C VAL A 94 0.59 -2.14 10.27
N ALA A 95 -0.64 -1.66 10.35
CA ALA A 95 -1.48 -1.79 11.52
C ALA A 95 -2.93 -2.13 11.17
N SER A 96 -3.64 -2.66 12.16
CA SER A 96 -5.08 -2.85 12.09
C SER A 96 -5.81 -1.85 12.98
N TYR A 97 -6.97 -1.39 12.52
CA TYR A 97 -7.76 -0.35 13.17
C TYR A 97 -9.23 -0.73 13.20
N THR A 98 -9.94 -0.20 14.19
CA THR A 98 -11.39 -0.40 14.30
C THR A 98 -12.11 0.57 13.35
N MET A 99 -12.88 0.05 12.39
CA MET A 99 -13.64 0.88 11.44
C MET A 99 -14.92 1.52 12.03
N THR A 100 -15.33 1.12 13.23
CA THR A 100 -16.42 1.82 13.96
C THR A 100 -15.92 3.09 14.66
N ASP A 101 -14.60 3.28 14.77
CA ASP A 101 -13.99 4.48 15.31
C ASP A 101 -13.60 5.46 14.18
N SER A 102 -14.31 6.58 14.13
CA SER A 102 -14.11 7.61 13.12
C SER A 102 -12.73 8.27 13.13
N THR A 103 -11.96 8.17 14.23
CA THR A 103 -10.62 8.78 14.29
C THR A 103 -9.60 8.05 13.42
N ASN A 104 -9.84 6.77 13.12
CA ASN A 104 -8.92 5.93 12.34
C ASN A 104 -9.19 6.00 10.83
N ARG A 105 -10.18 6.80 10.41
CA ARG A 105 -10.65 6.84 9.02
C ARG A 105 -9.54 7.14 8.01
N ASP A 106 -8.64 8.04 8.39
CA ASP A 106 -7.56 8.49 7.52
C ASP A 106 -6.33 7.56 7.57
N ASP A 107 -6.39 6.53 8.41
CA ASP A 107 -5.35 5.49 8.58
C ASP A 107 -5.74 4.16 7.92
N ILE A 108 -7.03 3.93 7.61
CA ILE A 108 -7.52 2.66 7.06
C ILE A 108 -7.60 2.71 5.54
N ASP A 109 -6.82 1.86 4.88
CA ASP A 109 -6.72 1.75 3.43
C ASP A 109 -7.68 0.71 2.85
N CYS A 110 -7.87 -0.43 3.52
CA CYS A 110 -8.72 -1.53 3.07
C CYS A 110 -9.25 -2.35 4.26
N TYR A 111 -10.16 -3.28 3.99
CA TYR A 111 -10.73 -4.17 5.01
C TYR A 111 -11.27 -5.44 4.36
N PHE A 112 -11.47 -6.49 5.17
CA PHE A 112 -12.11 -7.73 4.73
C PHE A 112 -13.60 -7.72 5.08
N THR A 113 -14.42 -8.23 4.18
CA THR A 113 -15.88 -8.31 4.35
C THR A 113 -16.44 -9.53 3.62
N ASN A 114 -17.59 -10.03 4.04
CA ASN A 114 -18.36 -11.02 3.29
C ASN A 114 -19.63 -10.44 2.64
N TRP A 115 -19.88 -9.12 2.80
CA TRP A 115 -21.10 -8.41 2.39
C TRP A 115 -22.40 -9.04 2.90
N VAL A 116 -22.34 -9.88 3.93
CA VAL A 116 -23.52 -10.52 4.54
C VAL A 116 -23.92 -9.72 5.78
N ASP A 117 -25.23 -9.52 5.96
CA ASP A 117 -25.75 -8.91 7.18
C ASP A 117 -25.43 -9.77 8.42
N PHE A 118 -25.29 -9.12 9.57
CA PHE A 118 -24.95 -9.72 10.87
C PHE A 118 -25.83 -10.92 11.25
N SER A 119 -27.09 -10.94 10.78
CA SER A 119 -28.02 -12.05 11.02
C SER A 119 -27.65 -13.37 10.29
N GLY A 120 -26.76 -13.30 9.30
CA GLY A 120 -26.28 -14.45 8.52
C GLY A 120 -24.99 -15.10 9.05
N GLY A 121 -24.33 -14.48 10.03
CA GLY A 121 -23.01 -14.91 10.54
C GLY A 121 -21.87 -14.58 9.56
N PHE A 122 -20.71 -15.22 9.79
CA PHE A 122 -19.47 -14.97 9.05
C PHE A 122 -19.21 -15.98 7.91
N GLY A 123 -20.23 -16.75 7.53
CA GLY A 123 -20.11 -17.71 6.44
C GLY A 123 -20.09 -17.04 5.06
N GLY A 124 -19.58 -17.76 4.05
CA GLY A 124 -19.66 -17.35 2.66
C GLY A 124 -18.33 -16.95 2.05
N LEU A 125 -18.41 -16.20 0.94
CA LEU A 125 -17.25 -15.67 0.23
C LEU A 125 -16.76 -14.41 0.92
N TYR A 126 -15.44 -14.27 1.01
CA TYR A 126 -14.80 -13.07 1.50
C TYR A 126 -14.28 -12.19 0.36
N TYR A 127 -14.15 -10.92 0.66
CA TYR A 127 -13.74 -9.87 -0.24
C TYR A 127 -12.70 -9.01 0.47
N LEU A 128 -11.70 -8.56 -0.27
CA LEU A 128 -10.81 -7.49 0.17
C LEU A 128 -11.28 -6.20 -0.49
N ALA A 129 -11.73 -5.25 0.31
CA ALA A 129 -12.39 -4.04 -0.18
C ALA A 129 -11.63 -2.78 0.23
N SER A 130 -11.67 -1.78 -0.63
CA SER A 130 -11.22 -0.44 -0.29
C SER A 130 -12.08 0.13 0.84
N ALA A 131 -11.47 0.86 1.78
CA ALA A 131 -12.18 1.40 2.93
C ALA A 131 -13.40 2.27 2.54
N ASN A 132 -13.32 2.97 1.41
CA ASN A 132 -14.45 3.75 0.87
C ASN A 132 -15.67 2.92 0.47
N ARG A 133 -15.55 1.59 0.39
CA ARG A 133 -16.67 0.68 0.10
C ARG A 133 -17.47 0.29 1.33
N VAL A 134 -17.02 0.65 2.53
CA VAL A 134 -17.72 0.34 3.79
C VAL A 134 -19.18 0.84 3.82
N ILE A 135 -19.50 1.91 3.09
CA ILE A 135 -20.89 2.42 3.00
C ILE A 135 -21.86 1.46 2.32
N TYR A 136 -21.35 0.46 1.59
CA TYR A 136 -22.15 -0.58 0.94
C TYR A 136 -22.23 -1.85 1.80
N ASP A 137 -21.51 -1.88 2.91
CA ASP A 137 -21.45 -3.02 3.80
C ASP A 137 -22.69 -3.06 4.71
N PRO A 138 -23.47 -4.15 4.69
CA PRO A 138 -24.63 -4.27 5.57
C PRO A 138 -24.28 -4.21 7.07
N GLY A 139 -23.06 -4.63 7.45
CA GLY A 139 -22.55 -4.52 8.83
C GLY A 139 -22.22 -3.08 9.23
N TYR A 140 -22.19 -2.14 8.28
CA TYR A 140 -21.81 -0.77 8.55
C TYR A 140 -22.95 0.05 9.18
N SER A 141 -22.73 0.49 10.42
CA SER A 141 -23.68 1.32 11.17
C SER A 141 -23.12 2.69 11.57
N GLY A 142 -21.88 3.01 11.19
CA GLY A 142 -21.12 4.13 11.75
C GLY A 142 -21.47 5.52 11.21
N GLY A 143 -22.08 5.63 10.03
CA GLY A 143 -22.41 6.92 9.40
C GLY A 143 -21.21 7.85 9.11
N VAL A 144 -19.98 7.34 9.28
CA VAL A 144 -18.72 8.02 8.99
C VAL A 144 -18.48 8.02 7.47
N THR A 145 -18.17 9.19 6.92
CA THR A 145 -17.86 9.35 5.50
C THR A 145 -16.42 9.83 5.30
N GLY A 146 -15.88 9.66 4.09
CA GLY A 146 -14.54 10.15 3.74
C GLY A 146 -13.42 9.13 3.97
N TRP A 147 -13.76 7.85 4.05
CA TRP A 147 -12.80 6.75 4.08
C TRP A 147 -11.87 6.78 2.86
N ARG A 148 -10.64 6.32 3.05
CA ARG A 148 -9.63 6.31 1.99
C ARG A 148 -10.07 5.46 0.81
N SER A 149 -9.75 5.93 -0.39
CA SER A 149 -9.96 5.21 -1.64
C SER A 149 -8.66 4.56 -2.09
N THR A 150 -8.67 3.26 -2.27
CA THR A 150 -7.52 2.43 -2.62
C THR A 150 -7.86 1.53 -3.79
N GLY A 151 -6.83 1.17 -4.54
CA GLY A 151 -6.89 0.17 -5.59
C GLY A 151 -6.37 -1.16 -5.06
N ILE A 152 -6.96 -2.26 -5.50
CA ILE A 152 -6.65 -3.64 -5.11
C ILE A 152 -6.61 -4.45 -6.40
N THR A 153 -5.57 -5.25 -6.61
CA THR A 153 -5.51 -6.14 -7.77
C THR A 153 -6.36 -7.38 -7.57
N GLU A 154 -6.55 -8.17 -8.63
CA GLU A 154 -6.82 -9.61 -8.45
C GLU A 154 -5.66 -10.29 -7.71
N ALA A 155 -5.86 -11.54 -7.30
CA ALA A 155 -4.80 -12.35 -6.70
C ALA A 155 -3.59 -12.45 -7.66
N LEU A 156 -2.41 -12.19 -7.12
CA LEU A 156 -1.14 -12.30 -7.84
C LEU A 156 -0.76 -13.79 -7.98
N ASP A 157 -0.19 -14.14 -9.12
CA ASP A 157 0.29 -15.51 -9.40
C ASP A 157 1.67 -15.73 -8.75
N VAL A 158 1.68 -15.80 -7.41
CA VAL A 158 2.87 -16.01 -6.55
C VAL A 158 2.55 -16.96 -5.41
N SER A 159 3.56 -17.63 -4.86
CA SER A 159 3.38 -18.55 -3.71
C SER A 159 3.27 -17.84 -2.36
N GLY A 160 3.76 -16.62 -2.24
CA GLY A 160 3.65 -15.82 -1.03
C GLY A 160 4.11 -14.38 -1.21
N ILE A 161 3.92 -13.59 -0.15
CA ILE A 161 4.25 -12.17 -0.16
C ILE A 161 5.75 -11.92 -0.37
N GLU A 162 6.59 -12.87 0.04
CA GLU A 162 8.05 -12.84 -0.08
C GLU A 162 8.53 -13.13 -1.52
N ASP A 163 7.68 -13.72 -2.36
CA ASP A 163 7.99 -14.06 -3.76
C ASP A 163 7.50 -12.98 -4.74
N VAL A 164 6.98 -11.85 -4.23
CA VAL A 164 6.56 -10.74 -5.07
C VAL A 164 7.77 -9.90 -5.44
N ASP A 165 8.26 -10.08 -6.66
CA ASP A 165 9.23 -9.18 -7.27
C ASP A 165 8.53 -7.85 -7.59
N VAL A 166 7.63 -7.82 -8.60
CA VAL A 166 7.04 -6.56 -9.08
C VAL A 166 5.53 -6.50 -8.94
N VAL A 167 5.04 -5.43 -8.30
CA VAL A 167 3.60 -5.14 -8.27
C VAL A 167 3.09 -4.61 -9.63
N PRO A 168 1.87 -5.00 -10.07
CA PRO A 168 1.30 -4.53 -11.34
C PRO A 168 1.18 -3.00 -11.42
N ALA A 169 1.32 -2.45 -12.63
CA ALA A 169 1.08 -1.03 -12.89
C ALA A 169 -0.40 -0.69 -13.14
N LEU A 170 -1.21 -1.68 -13.52
CA LEU A 170 -2.61 -1.57 -13.90
C LEU A 170 -3.40 -2.74 -13.30
N GLY A 171 -4.73 -2.69 -13.42
CA GLY A 171 -5.60 -3.77 -12.93
C GLY A 171 -6.06 -3.61 -11.49
N TYR A 172 -5.98 -2.40 -10.95
CA TYR A 172 -6.50 -2.09 -9.62
C TYR A 172 -8.00 -1.75 -9.68
N ALA A 173 -8.80 -2.47 -8.91
CA ALA A 173 -10.20 -2.22 -8.65
C ALA A 173 -10.40 -1.83 -7.17
N SER A 174 -11.60 -1.41 -6.79
CA SER A 174 -11.86 -1.07 -5.38
C SER A 174 -12.22 -2.27 -4.49
N VAL A 175 -12.35 -3.46 -5.09
CA VAL A 175 -12.71 -4.72 -4.43
C VAL A 175 -12.01 -5.84 -5.18
N ALA A 176 -11.41 -6.78 -4.46
CA ALA A 176 -11.06 -8.11 -4.96
C ALA A 176 -12.10 -9.11 -4.45
N ASP A 177 -12.62 -9.92 -5.37
CA ASP A 177 -13.73 -10.83 -5.10
C ASP A 177 -13.23 -12.23 -4.75
N SER A 178 -13.98 -12.94 -3.89
CA SER A 178 -13.77 -14.37 -3.59
C SER A 178 -12.37 -14.72 -3.05
N VAL A 179 -11.87 -13.89 -2.15
CA VAL A 179 -10.55 -14.02 -1.53
C VAL A 179 -10.41 -15.34 -0.76
N GLN A 180 -9.27 -16.00 -0.92
CA GLN A 180 -8.94 -17.29 -0.32
C GLN A 180 -7.61 -17.26 0.44
N ALA A 181 -7.45 -18.19 1.38
CA ALA A 181 -6.18 -18.42 2.05
C ALA A 181 -5.08 -18.82 1.05
N GLY A 182 -3.90 -18.23 1.19
CA GLY A 182 -2.76 -18.37 0.30
C GLY A 182 -2.64 -17.27 -0.75
N GLU A 183 -3.71 -16.52 -1.05
CA GLU A 183 -3.70 -15.49 -2.09
C GLU A 183 -2.98 -14.21 -1.62
N THR A 184 -2.26 -13.58 -2.55
CA THR A 184 -1.55 -12.31 -2.33
C THR A 184 -2.09 -11.23 -3.26
N PHE A 185 -2.27 -10.02 -2.75
CA PHE A 185 -2.86 -8.89 -3.46
C PHE A 185 -1.95 -7.67 -3.37
N ALA A 186 -1.87 -6.90 -4.46
CA ALA A 186 -1.24 -5.57 -4.43
C ALA A 186 -2.28 -4.49 -4.13
N ILE A 187 -1.88 -3.55 -3.28
CA ILE A 187 -2.68 -2.41 -2.86
C ILE A 187 -2.04 -1.12 -3.36
N LEU A 188 -2.79 -0.27 -4.06
CA LEU A 188 -2.39 1.10 -4.39
C LEU A 188 -3.18 2.06 -3.51
N THR A 189 -2.51 2.72 -2.57
CA THR A 189 -3.21 3.61 -1.64
C THR A 189 -3.57 4.96 -2.27
N GLN A 190 -4.49 5.69 -1.64
CA GLN A 190 -5.00 6.97 -2.16
C GLN A 190 -3.88 7.99 -2.45
N ASP A 191 -2.87 7.98 -1.60
CA ASP A 191 -1.65 8.78 -1.66
C ASP A 191 -0.55 8.15 -2.53
N GLY A 192 -0.80 7.02 -3.20
CA GLY A 192 0.06 6.51 -4.25
C GLY A 192 1.26 5.69 -3.77
N TYR A 193 1.16 5.04 -2.60
CA TYR A 193 2.11 4.02 -2.16
C TYR A 193 1.61 2.63 -2.56
N TYR A 194 2.54 1.69 -2.68
CA TYR A 194 2.21 0.29 -2.98
C TYR A 194 2.36 -0.57 -1.73
N GLY A 195 1.31 -1.32 -1.40
CA GLY A 195 1.27 -2.31 -0.35
C GLY A 195 1.07 -3.72 -0.91
N LEU A 196 1.35 -4.72 -0.09
CA LEU A 196 1.02 -6.11 -0.32
C LEU A 196 0.26 -6.65 0.88
N ILE A 197 -0.74 -7.48 0.62
CA ILE A 197 -1.47 -8.25 1.63
C ILE A 197 -1.54 -9.70 1.13
N GLN A 198 -1.08 -10.64 1.95
CA GLN A 198 -1.30 -12.07 1.76
C GLN A 198 -2.27 -12.58 2.82
N VAL A 199 -3.27 -13.34 2.40
CA VAL A 199 -4.20 -13.99 3.30
C VAL A 199 -3.62 -15.32 3.75
N MET A 200 -3.48 -15.51 5.06
CA MET A 200 -2.92 -16.72 5.65
C MET A 200 -4.02 -17.71 6.02
N ASP A 201 -5.11 -17.22 6.62
CA ASP A 201 -6.27 -18.02 7.01
C ASP A 201 -7.55 -17.18 7.04
N ILE A 202 -8.70 -17.84 6.88
CA ILE A 202 -10.03 -17.24 6.99
C ILE A 202 -10.90 -18.14 7.89
N ASP A 203 -11.11 -17.71 9.12
CA ASP A 203 -12.04 -18.34 10.06
C ASP A 203 -13.45 -17.78 9.89
N THR A 204 -14.24 -18.48 9.07
CA THR A 204 -15.66 -18.17 8.82
C THR A 204 -16.59 -18.43 10.00
N ILE A 205 -16.10 -18.96 11.13
CA ILE A 205 -16.88 -19.12 12.36
C ILE A 205 -16.82 -17.85 13.21
N ASN A 206 -15.64 -17.23 13.30
CA ASN A 206 -15.40 -16.04 14.11
C ASN A 206 -15.28 -14.75 13.29
N GLY A 207 -15.31 -14.85 11.96
CA GLY A 207 -15.06 -13.72 11.07
C GLY A 207 -13.65 -13.18 11.20
N GLN A 208 -12.68 -14.04 11.52
CA GLN A 208 -11.29 -13.68 11.71
C GLN A 208 -10.50 -13.99 10.44
N ILE A 209 -9.63 -13.07 10.04
CA ILE A 209 -8.72 -13.22 8.90
C ILE A 209 -7.30 -12.97 9.41
N ASP A 210 -6.44 -13.95 9.24
CA ASP A 210 -5.01 -13.79 9.51
C ASP A 210 -4.30 -13.41 8.22
N ILE A 211 -3.48 -12.35 8.26
CA ILE A 211 -2.79 -11.81 7.09
C ILE A 211 -1.31 -11.58 7.37
N LYS A 212 -0.53 -11.60 6.30
CA LYS A 212 0.77 -10.93 6.22
C LYS A 212 0.61 -9.66 5.40
N ALA A 213 1.27 -8.59 5.79
CA ALA A 213 1.21 -7.33 5.06
C ALA A 213 2.51 -6.55 5.13
N THR A 214 2.76 -5.75 4.11
CA THR A 214 3.92 -4.85 4.01
C THR A 214 3.68 -3.77 2.95
N PHE A 215 4.54 -2.75 2.86
CA PHE A 215 4.48 -1.73 1.84
C PHE A 215 5.84 -1.12 1.49
N GLN A 216 5.89 -0.49 0.32
CA GLN A 216 6.98 0.33 -0.15
C GLN A 216 6.84 1.75 0.41
N PRO A 217 7.71 2.21 1.34
CA PRO A 217 7.59 3.52 1.99
C PRO A 217 7.97 4.71 1.10
N ILE A 218 8.36 4.48 -0.16
CA ILE A 218 8.57 5.53 -1.15
C ILE A 218 7.33 5.66 -2.04
N GLN A 219 6.75 6.86 -2.06
CA GLN A 219 5.58 7.16 -2.86
C GLN A 219 5.86 6.89 -4.34
N ARG A 220 4.94 6.24 -5.04
CA ARG A 220 5.01 5.85 -6.46
C ARG A 220 6.10 4.85 -6.83
N LEU A 221 6.98 4.44 -5.92
CA LEU A 221 7.92 3.36 -6.17
C LEU A 221 7.19 2.03 -6.12
N ARG A 222 7.22 1.28 -7.22
CA ARG A 222 6.67 -0.09 -7.26
C ARG A 222 7.68 -1.04 -6.60
N TRP A 223 7.15 -2.06 -5.94
CA TRP A 223 7.95 -3.20 -5.47
C TRP A 223 8.78 -3.78 -6.63
N MET A 224 10.03 -4.15 -6.32
CA MET A 224 10.95 -5.02 -7.07
C MET A 224 11.64 -5.95 -6.08
#